data_AF-A0A7V0UDH6-F1
#
_entry.id   AF-A0A7V0UDH6-F1
#
_cell.length_a   1.000
_cell.length_b   1.000
_cell.length_c   1.000
_cell.angle_alpha   90.00
_cell.angle_beta   90.00
_cell.angle_gamma   90.00
#
_symmetry.space_group_name_H-M   'P 1'
#
loop_
_entity.id
_entity.type
_entity.pdbx_description
1 polymer ?
#
loop_
_entity_poly.entity_id
_entity_poly.type
_entity_poly.pdbx_seq_one_letter_code
_entity_poly.pdbx_strand_id
1 'polypeptide(L)'
;MFAEEKPFLLPLPLEPFRYYQYGERTVHLDGCVEVDAAYYSAPPGWIGKLVSVQWDALHVRILDPRTHQLLREHVRQERGRHRVRPEDNPKKTPFTTAQLLARAGRAGRQIGAFCEAIHHHQGEAGIRRILGVLSLAKKYGVPAVEDACAAALELRVYEYRFGYSGNEAARSPSLTLWRDR
;
A
#
# COMPACT_ATOMS: atom_id res chain seq x y z
N MET A 1 -31.86 38.86 17.47
CA MET A 1 -30.49 39.31 17.14
C MET A 1 -30.01 38.84 15.75
N PHE A 2 -30.90 38.51 14.78
CA PHE A 2 -30.47 38.08 13.42
C PHE A 2 -31.44 38.54 12.30
N ALA A 3 -32.31 39.51 12.58
CA ALA A 3 -33.39 39.89 11.63
C ALA A 3 -32.86 40.66 10.41
N GLU A 4 -31.80 41.45 10.60
CA GLU A 4 -31.18 42.28 9.55
C GLU A 4 -30.31 41.46 8.60
N GLU A 5 -29.73 40.34 9.07
CA GLU A 5 -28.84 39.47 8.28
C GLU A 5 -29.59 38.40 7.49
N LYS A 6 -30.82 38.05 7.91
CA LYS A 6 -31.66 37.02 7.31
C LYS A 6 -31.88 37.13 5.79
N PRO A 7 -32.10 38.31 5.17
CA PRO A 7 -32.28 38.40 3.72
C PRO A 7 -30.99 38.18 2.91
N PHE A 8 -29.82 38.18 3.55
CA PHE A 8 -28.52 37.98 2.91
C PHE A 8 -27.99 36.55 3.04
N LEU A 9 -28.67 35.68 3.79
CA LEU A 9 -28.26 34.29 3.98
C LEU A 9 -28.49 33.49 2.69
N LEU A 10 -27.44 32.79 2.26
CA LEU A 10 -27.55 31.79 1.20
C LEU A 10 -28.26 30.53 1.73
N PRO A 11 -28.92 29.75 0.85
CA PRO A 11 -29.48 28.46 1.24
C PRO A 11 -28.39 27.57 1.83
N LEU A 12 -28.74 26.78 2.84
CA LEU A 12 -27.81 25.83 3.44
C LEU A 12 -27.28 24.88 2.35
N PRO A 13 -25.96 24.73 2.20
CA PRO A 13 -25.39 23.79 1.25
C PRO A 13 -25.94 22.38 1.46
N LEU A 14 -26.31 21.70 0.37
CA LEU A 14 -26.80 20.32 0.43
C LEU A 14 -25.73 19.34 0.94
N GLU A 15 -24.47 19.64 0.64
CA GLU A 15 -23.32 18.86 1.12
C GLU A 15 -22.67 19.54 2.32
N PRO A 16 -22.33 18.79 3.37
CA PRO A 16 -21.54 19.31 4.49
C PRO A 16 -20.20 19.87 4.02
N PHE A 17 -19.68 20.85 4.77
CA PHE A 17 -18.32 21.32 4.57
C PHE A 17 -17.33 20.16 4.75
N ARG A 18 -16.46 19.94 3.75
CA ARG A 18 -15.49 18.84 3.78
C ARG A 18 -14.19 19.30 4.42
N TYR A 19 -13.78 18.62 5.49
CA TYR A 19 -12.49 18.83 6.13
C TYR A 19 -11.45 17.93 5.48
N TYR A 20 -10.48 18.56 4.84
CA TYR A 20 -9.39 17.85 4.19
C TYR A 20 -8.12 17.85 5.03
N GLN A 21 -7.47 16.70 5.06
CA GLN A 21 -6.07 16.57 5.41
C GLN A 21 -5.24 16.60 4.15
N TYR A 22 -4.00 17.07 4.28
CA TYR A 22 -3.05 17.20 3.19
C TYR A 22 -1.70 16.61 3.59
N GLY A 23 -0.98 16.12 2.60
CA GLY A 23 0.39 15.67 2.79
C GLY A 23 1.00 15.17 1.49
N GLU A 24 2.33 15.16 1.45
CA GLU A 24 3.06 14.61 0.32
C GLU A 24 3.32 13.12 0.53
N ARG A 25 3.23 12.33 -0.55
CA ARG A 25 3.49 10.89 -0.53
C ARG A 25 4.32 10.51 -1.74
N THR A 26 5.21 9.55 -1.56
CA THR A 26 5.93 8.95 -2.69
C THR A 26 5.09 7.81 -3.25
N VAL A 27 4.92 7.75 -4.57
CA VAL A 27 4.32 6.57 -5.21
C VAL A 27 5.32 5.43 -5.15
N HIS A 28 4.93 4.32 -4.54
CA HIS A 28 5.80 3.18 -4.34
C HIS A 28 5.90 2.30 -5.59
N LEU A 29 6.75 1.28 -5.53
CA LEU A 29 7.02 0.38 -6.64
C LEU A 29 5.77 -0.39 -7.12
N ASP A 30 4.80 -0.58 -6.23
CA ASP A 30 3.47 -1.15 -6.53
C ASP A 30 2.51 -0.16 -7.22
N GLY A 31 2.99 1.04 -7.59
CA GLY A 31 2.18 2.09 -8.19
C GLY A 31 1.23 2.79 -7.20
N CYS A 32 1.36 2.54 -5.90
CA CYS A 32 0.41 3.06 -4.90
C CYS A 32 1.03 4.10 -3.96
N VAL A 33 0.19 5.04 -3.51
CA VAL A 33 0.45 5.88 -2.33
C VAL A 33 -0.21 5.28 -1.10
N GLU A 34 0.40 5.50 0.06
CA GLU A 34 -0.16 5.08 1.35
C GLU A 34 -0.81 6.26 2.06
N VAL A 35 -2.08 6.10 2.43
CA VAL A 35 -2.85 7.03 3.27
C VAL A 35 -3.52 6.23 4.38
N ASP A 36 -3.20 6.56 5.63
CA ASP A 36 -3.70 5.87 6.83
C ASP A 36 -3.56 4.34 6.77
N ALA A 37 -2.43 3.85 6.27
CA ALA A 37 -2.12 2.44 6.05
C ALA A 37 -3.01 1.73 5.01
N ALA A 38 -3.78 2.45 4.20
CA ALA A 38 -4.46 1.94 3.01
C ALA A 38 -3.75 2.42 1.73
N TYR A 39 -3.85 1.64 0.66
CA TYR A 39 -3.05 1.83 -0.55
C TYR A 39 -3.90 2.17 -1.76
N TYR A 40 -3.52 3.22 -2.49
CA TYR A 40 -4.30 3.79 -3.59
C TYR A 40 -3.44 3.96 -4.84
N SER A 41 -3.90 3.44 -5.98
CA SER A 41 -3.13 3.52 -7.23
C SER A 41 -3.01 4.96 -7.74
N ALA A 42 -1.82 5.35 -8.16
CA ALA A 42 -1.59 6.55 -8.96
C ALA A 42 -1.60 6.19 -10.45
N PRO A 43 -1.81 7.17 -11.36
CA PRO A 43 -1.64 6.92 -12.79
C PRO A 43 -0.24 6.38 -13.13
N PRO A 44 -0.08 5.67 -14.26
CA PRO A 44 1.24 5.25 -14.73
C PRO A 44 2.21 6.43 -14.89
N GLY A 45 3.50 6.18 -14.65
CA GLY A 45 4.55 7.20 -14.78
C GLY A 45 4.84 8.03 -13.52
N TRP A 46 4.15 7.73 -12.42
CA TRP A 46 4.37 8.38 -11.12
C TRP A 46 5.22 7.57 -10.14
N ILE A 47 5.54 6.30 -10.43
CA ILE A 47 6.37 5.44 -9.56
C ILE A 47 7.69 6.15 -9.21
N GLY A 48 7.99 6.18 -7.91
CA GLY A 48 9.19 6.83 -7.35
C GLY A 48 9.10 8.35 -7.23
N LYS A 49 8.02 8.98 -7.70
CA LYS A 49 7.81 10.43 -7.62
C LYS A 49 6.99 10.80 -6.39
N LEU A 50 7.23 12.02 -5.90
CA LEU A 50 6.41 12.65 -4.88
C LEU A 50 5.12 13.18 -5.51
N VAL A 51 4.00 13.02 -4.82
CA VAL A 51 2.68 13.56 -5.19
C VAL A 51 2.07 14.27 -3.99
N SER A 52 1.23 15.27 -4.25
CA SER A 52 0.38 15.86 -3.23
C SER A 52 -0.84 14.96 -3.04
N VAL A 53 -1.21 14.69 -1.79
CA VAL A 53 -2.39 13.89 -1.46
C VAL A 53 -3.29 14.68 -0.54
N GLN A 54 -4.56 14.74 -0.90
CA GLN A 54 -5.64 15.36 -0.14
C GLN A 54 -6.65 14.27 0.22
N TRP A 55 -7.04 14.15 1.48
CA TRP A 55 -8.03 13.13 1.88
C TRP A 55 -8.96 13.60 2.98
N ASP A 56 -10.14 13.00 3.04
CA ASP A 56 -11.15 13.23 4.06
C ASP A 56 -11.71 11.90 4.60
N ALA A 57 -12.90 11.93 5.20
CA ALA A 57 -13.56 10.73 5.71
C ALA A 57 -13.90 9.71 4.60
N LEU A 58 -14.14 10.17 3.37
CA LEU A 58 -14.75 9.41 2.29
C LEU A 58 -13.84 9.22 1.08
N HIS A 59 -12.93 10.15 0.81
CA HIS A 59 -12.15 10.17 -0.42
C HIS A 59 -10.66 10.41 -0.17
N VAL A 60 -9.85 9.87 -1.09
CA VAL A 60 -8.42 10.13 -1.23
C VAL A 60 -8.18 10.64 -2.64
N ARG A 61 -7.57 11.81 -2.75
CA ARG A 61 -7.29 12.52 -3.99
C ARG A 61 -5.78 12.67 -4.16
N ILE A 62 -5.28 12.16 -5.27
CA ILE A 62 -3.88 12.25 -5.67
C ILE A 62 -3.78 13.41 -6.65
N LEU A 63 -2.89 14.35 -6.36
CA LEU A 63 -2.73 15.61 -7.05
C LEU A 63 -1.30 15.75 -7.57
N ASP A 64 -1.15 16.40 -8.71
CA ASP A 64 0.15 16.84 -9.19
C ASP A 64 0.74 17.83 -8.16
N PRO A 65 1.96 17.60 -7.64
CA PRO A 65 2.52 18.42 -6.58
C PRO A 65 2.85 19.86 -7.01
N ARG A 66 2.93 20.14 -8.31
CA ARG A 66 3.25 21.48 -8.85
C ARG A 66 2.00 22.21 -9.34
N THR A 67 1.14 21.52 -10.08
CA THR A 67 -0.03 22.16 -10.71
C THR A 67 -1.29 22.03 -9.86
N HIS A 68 -1.27 21.19 -8.82
CA HIS A 68 -2.43 20.80 -8.01
C HIS A 68 -3.59 20.20 -8.84
N GLN A 69 -3.31 19.76 -10.06
CA GLN A 69 -4.29 19.08 -10.90
C GLN A 69 -4.63 17.71 -10.30
N LEU A 70 -5.92 17.35 -10.31
CA LEU A 70 -6.38 16.03 -9.91
C LEU A 70 -5.87 14.96 -10.88
N LEU A 71 -5.00 14.08 -10.36
CA LEU A 71 -4.47 12.92 -11.08
C LEU A 71 -5.41 11.72 -10.95
N ARG A 72 -5.91 11.47 -9.73
CA ARG A 72 -6.74 10.31 -9.41
C ARG A 72 -7.55 10.56 -8.13
N GLU A 73 -8.79 10.09 -8.10
CA GLU A 73 -9.63 10.08 -6.91
C GLU A 73 -10.13 8.67 -6.60
N HIS A 74 -10.16 8.35 -5.31
CA HIS A 74 -10.56 7.06 -4.77
C HIS A 74 -11.48 7.24 -3.58
N VAL A 75 -12.42 6.31 -3.40
CA VAL A 75 -13.14 6.16 -2.13
C VAL A 75 -12.18 5.59 -1.08
N ARG A 76 -12.27 6.06 0.15
CA ARG A 76 -11.46 5.60 1.26
C ARG A 76 -11.64 4.10 1.48
N GLN A 77 -10.60 3.49 2.00
CA GLN A 77 -10.44 2.06 2.10
C GLN A 77 -9.91 1.69 3.49
N GLU A 78 -10.23 0.49 3.95
CA GLU A 78 -9.75 -0.04 5.22
C GLU A 78 -8.22 -0.18 5.25
N ARG A 79 -7.66 -0.12 6.46
CA ARG A 79 -6.22 -0.30 6.68
C ARG A 79 -5.74 -1.64 6.14
N GLY A 80 -4.60 -1.63 5.47
CA GLY A 80 -3.97 -2.80 4.85
C GLY A 80 -4.61 -3.26 3.54
N ARG A 81 -5.72 -2.65 3.11
CA ARG A 81 -6.38 -2.95 1.83
C ARG A 81 -5.87 -2.03 0.73
N HIS A 82 -6.02 -2.52 -0.49
CA HIS A 82 -5.65 -1.80 -1.70
C HIS A 82 -6.91 -1.36 -2.44
N ARG A 83 -6.83 -0.20 -3.08
CA ARG A 83 -7.81 0.27 -4.07
C ARG A 83 -7.02 0.67 -5.32
N VAL A 84 -6.94 -0.28 -6.24
CA VAL A 84 -6.16 -0.15 -7.48
C VAL A 84 -7.12 -0.21 -8.64
N ARG A 85 -7.02 0.77 -9.55
CA ARG A 85 -7.79 0.71 -10.80
C ARG A 85 -7.06 -0.20 -11.79
N PRO A 86 -7.76 -1.10 -12.51
CA PRO A 86 -7.11 -1.99 -13.49
C PRO A 86 -6.31 -1.24 -14.57
N GLU A 87 -6.75 -0.04 -14.93
CA GLU A 87 -6.07 0.87 -15.87
C GLU A 87 -4.70 1.37 -15.38
N ASP A 88 -4.46 1.37 -14.08
CA ASP A 88 -3.18 1.78 -13.48
C ASP A 88 -2.16 0.65 -13.42
N ASN A 89 -2.61 -0.60 -13.59
CA ASN A 89 -1.72 -1.74 -13.56
C ASN A 89 -0.81 -1.75 -14.80
N PRO A 90 0.49 -2.04 -14.61
CA PRO A 90 1.39 -2.21 -15.73
C PRO A 90 0.98 -3.43 -16.56
N LYS A 91 0.97 -3.30 -17.88
CA LYS A 91 0.60 -4.39 -18.81
C LYS A 91 1.61 -5.54 -18.82
N LYS A 92 2.82 -5.29 -18.34
CA LYS A 92 3.94 -6.23 -18.25
C LYS A 92 4.66 -5.97 -16.94
N THR A 93 5.26 -7.01 -16.34
CA THR A 93 6.09 -6.86 -15.14
C THR A 93 7.18 -5.81 -15.40
N PRO A 94 7.20 -4.71 -14.62
CA PRO A 94 8.24 -3.70 -14.75
C PRO A 94 9.63 -4.29 -14.51
N PHE A 95 10.64 -3.74 -15.19
CA PHE A 95 12.03 -4.18 -15.02
C PHE A 95 12.50 -4.12 -13.57
N THR A 96 12.07 -3.08 -12.84
CA THR A 96 12.35 -2.92 -11.40
C THR A 96 11.74 -4.04 -10.56
N THR A 97 10.53 -4.51 -10.87
CA THR A 97 9.89 -5.66 -10.21
C THR A 97 10.64 -6.96 -10.52
N ALA A 98 11.07 -7.15 -11.77
CA ALA A 98 11.91 -8.30 -12.15
C ALA A 98 13.26 -8.30 -11.41
N GLN A 99 13.91 -7.14 -11.27
CA GLN A 99 15.13 -7.00 -10.48
C GLN A 99 14.91 -7.31 -9.00
N LEU A 100 13.77 -6.90 -8.43
CA LEU A 100 13.40 -7.22 -7.05
C LEU A 100 13.26 -8.73 -6.85
N LEU A 101 12.58 -9.42 -7.76
CA LEU A 101 12.41 -10.88 -7.72
C LEU A 101 13.77 -11.59 -7.88
N ALA A 102 14.60 -11.15 -8.81
CA ALA A 102 15.96 -11.69 -8.98
C ALA A 102 16.81 -11.51 -7.71
N ARG A 103 16.68 -10.38 -7.02
CA ARG A 103 17.34 -10.14 -5.73
C ARG A 103 16.81 -11.09 -4.65
N ALA A 104 15.52 -11.38 -4.62
CA ALA A 104 14.95 -12.36 -3.70
C ALA A 104 15.49 -13.76 -3.95
N GLY A 105 15.57 -14.20 -5.21
CA GLY A 105 16.18 -15.49 -5.58
C GLY A 105 17.66 -15.60 -5.18
N ARG A 106 18.42 -14.49 -5.20
CA ARG A 106 19.80 -14.46 -4.70
C ARG A 106 19.90 -14.50 -3.17
N ALA A 107 18.86 -14.08 -2.46
CA ALA A 107 18.85 -14.12 -1.00
C ALA A 107 18.65 -15.55 -0.47
N GLY A 108 17.85 -16.36 -1.17
CA GLY A 108 17.61 -17.76 -0.84
C GLY A 108 16.67 -18.40 -1.85
N ARG A 109 16.73 -19.73 -1.98
CA ARG A 109 15.92 -20.51 -2.93
C ARG A 109 14.44 -20.44 -2.56
N GLN A 110 14.11 -20.65 -1.29
CA GLN A 110 12.75 -20.62 -0.77
C GLN A 110 12.23 -19.20 -0.67
N ILE A 111 13.07 -18.24 -0.26
CA ILE A 111 12.74 -16.80 -0.32
C ILE A 111 12.36 -16.39 -1.75
N GLY A 112 13.17 -16.77 -2.74
CA GLY A 112 12.91 -16.52 -4.16
C GLY A 112 11.58 -17.11 -4.61
N ALA A 113 11.40 -18.43 -4.42
CA ALA A 113 10.17 -19.13 -4.80
C ALA A 113 8.92 -18.54 -4.13
N PHE A 114 9.03 -18.15 -2.85
CA PHE A 114 7.94 -17.52 -2.13
C PHE A 114 7.60 -16.12 -2.68
N CYS A 115 8.61 -15.30 -2.98
CA CYS A 115 8.40 -13.98 -3.57
C CYS A 115 7.78 -14.06 -4.98
N GLU A 116 8.21 -15.04 -5.78
CA GLU A 116 7.60 -15.33 -7.09
C GLU A 116 6.15 -15.76 -6.95
N ALA A 117 5.84 -16.64 -5.99
CA ALA A 117 4.47 -17.05 -5.70
C ALA A 117 3.59 -15.87 -5.27
N ILE A 118 4.08 -14.99 -4.39
CA ILE A 118 3.38 -13.75 -4.02
C ILE A 118 3.07 -12.91 -5.27
N HIS A 119 4.06 -12.67 -6.12
CA HIS A 119 3.86 -11.86 -7.33
C HIS A 119 2.88 -12.52 -8.30
N HIS A 120 2.95 -13.83 -8.47
CA HIS A 120 2.04 -14.57 -9.33
C HIS A 120 0.57 -14.45 -8.86
N HIS A 121 0.33 -14.56 -7.55
CA HIS A 121 -1.03 -14.52 -6.99
C HIS A 121 -1.59 -13.10 -6.83
N GLN A 122 -0.74 -12.09 -6.55
CA GLN A 122 -1.19 -10.75 -6.15
C GLN A 122 -0.74 -9.64 -7.12
N GLY A 123 0.10 -9.94 -8.10
CA GLY A 123 0.65 -8.96 -9.02
C GLY A 123 1.42 -7.85 -8.30
N GLU A 124 1.13 -6.60 -8.66
CA GLU A 124 1.78 -5.42 -8.10
C GLU A 124 1.42 -5.21 -6.62
N ALA A 125 0.21 -5.58 -6.19
CA ALA A 125 -0.20 -5.47 -4.77
C ALA A 125 0.64 -6.40 -3.85
N GLY A 126 1.31 -7.40 -4.43
CA GLY A 126 2.25 -8.28 -3.73
C GLY A 126 3.63 -7.65 -3.48
N ILE A 127 3.99 -6.55 -4.16
CA ILE A 127 5.35 -6.00 -4.14
C ILE A 127 5.76 -5.52 -2.74
N ARG A 128 4.86 -4.88 -1.99
CA ARG A 128 5.16 -4.48 -0.61
C ARG A 128 5.44 -5.67 0.29
N ARG A 129 4.75 -6.80 0.08
CA ARG A 129 5.01 -8.04 0.82
C ARG A 129 6.37 -8.62 0.46
N ILE A 130 6.75 -8.61 -0.83
CA ILE A 130 8.06 -9.07 -1.29
C ILE A 130 9.18 -8.22 -0.66
N LEU A 131 9.04 -6.89 -0.68
CA LEU A 131 9.97 -5.99 0.01
C LEU A 131 10.07 -6.32 1.51
N GLY A 132 8.92 -6.61 2.12
CA GLY A 132 8.83 -7.06 3.50
C GLY A 132 9.62 -8.33 3.79
N VAL A 133 9.56 -9.35 2.92
CA VAL A 133 10.32 -10.61 3.08
C VAL A 133 11.82 -10.31 3.09
N LEU A 134 12.29 -9.45 2.19
CA LEU A 134 13.71 -9.05 2.15
C LEU A 134 14.12 -8.25 3.40
N SER A 135 13.23 -7.40 3.92
CA SER A 135 13.46 -6.71 5.20
C SER A 135 13.53 -7.69 6.37
N LEU A 136 12.71 -8.74 6.39
CA LEU A 136 12.76 -9.80 7.40
C LEU A 136 14.08 -10.57 7.31
N ALA A 137 14.54 -10.93 6.11
CA ALA A 137 15.82 -11.62 5.91
C ALA A 137 16.99 -10.77 6.43
N LYS A 138 16.93 -9.44 6.24
CA LYS A 138 17.91 -8.51 6.81
C LYS A 138 17.85 -8.43 8.34
N LYS A 139 16.65 -8.50 8.93
CA LYS A 139 16.44 -8.33 10.38
C LYS A 139 16.70 -9.59 11.18
N TYR A 140 16.29 -10.75 10.67
CA TYR A 140 16.30 -12.03 11.39
C TYR A 140 17.30 -13.04 10.81
N GLY A 141 17.97 -12.70 9.70
CA GLY A 141 18.90 -13.59 9.01
C GLY A 141 18.23 -14.43 7.92
N VAL A 142 19.00 -14.75 6.89
CA VAL A 142 18.52 -15.55 5.75
C VAL A 142 18.02 -16.94 6.16
N PRO A 143 18.73 -17.73 6.99
CA PRO A 143 18.30 -19.10 7.30
C PRO A 143 16.90 -19.16 7.93
N ALA A 144 16.63 -18.31 8.93
CA ALA A 144 15.34 -18.29 9.60
C ALA A 144 14.17 -17.91 8.68
N VAL A 145 14.41 -17.01 7.71
CA VAL A 145 13.38 -16.59 6.75
C VAL A 145 13.23 -17.62 5.63
N GLU A 146 14.30 -18.29 5.23
CA GLU A 146 14.27 -19.39 4.27
C GLU A 146 13.38 -20.54 4.76
N ASP A 147 13.54 -20.96 6.03
CA ASP A 147 12.71 -21.99 6.67
C ASP A 147 11.24 -21.55 6.75
N ALA A 148 10.98 -20.30 7.12
CA ALA A 148 9.63 -19.74 7.17
C ALA A 148 8.97 -19.68 5.79
N CYS A 149 9.72 -19.31 4.75
CA CYS A 149 9.25 -19.32 3.36
C CYS A 149 8.95 -20.74 2.87
N ALA A 150 9.78 -21.74 3.23
CA ALA A 150 9.52 -23.14 2.92
C ALA A 150 8.18 -23.61 3.51
N ALA A 151 7.97 -23.36 4.81
CA ALA A 151 6.72 -23.70 5.48
C ALA A 151 5.50 -22.98 4.87
N ALA A 152 5.64 -21.69 4.53
CA ALA A 152 4.57 -20.93 3.90
C ALA A 152 4.20 -21.46 2.50
N LEU A 153 5.19 -21.90 1.73
CA LEU A 153 4.99 -22.54 0.42
C LEU A 153 4.26 -23.88 0.55
N GLU A 154 4.65 -24.72 1.51
CA GLU A 154 3.98 -26.00 1.80
C GLU A 154 2.51 -25.80 2.18
N LEU A 155 2.22 -24.78 2.99
CA LEU A 155 0.87 -24.43 3.41
C LEU A 155 0.09 -23.63 2.33
N ARG A 156 0.74 -23.23 1.24
CA ARG A 156 0.19 -22.35 0.19
C ARG A 156 -0.38 -21.05 0.71
N VAL A 157 0.26 -20.45 1.72
CA VAL A 157 -0.15 -19.18 2.30
C VAL A 157 0.75 -18.06 1.81
N TYR A 158 0.21 -17.19 0.97
CA TYR A 158 0.92 -16.06 0.35
C TYR A 158 0.62 -14.71 1.03
N GLU A 159 -0.09 -14.76 2.16
CA GLU A 159 -0.44 -13.58 2.95
C GLU A 159 0.18 -13.65 4.34
N TYR A 160 0.79 -12.54 4.75
CA TYR A 160 1.16 -12.30 6.13
C TYR A 160 0.99 -10.81 6.43
N ARG A 161 0.69 -10.49 7.69
CA ARG A 161 0.51 -9.11 8.14
C ARG A 161 1.71 -8.66 8.97
N PHE A 162 2.25 -7.50 8.64
CA PHE A 162 3.15 -6.79 9.54
C PHE A 162 2.32 -6.16 10.67
N GLY A 163 2.36 -6.76 11.85
CA GLY A 163 1.97 -6.05 13.05
C GLY A 163 3.10 -5.10 13.45
N TYR A 164 2.89 -3.79 13.36
CA TYR A 164 3.68 -2.86 14.18
C TYR A 164 3.19 -3.05 15.62
N SER A 165 3.80 -3.96 16.37
CA SER A 165 3.64 -3.99 17.83
C SER A 165 4.62 -2.96 18.39
N GLY A 166 4.12 -1.90 19.02
CA GLY A 166 4.94 -0.86 19.67
C GLY A 166 5.66 -1.31 20.95
N ASN A 167 5.79 -2.62 21.17
CA ASN A 167 6.54 -3.19 22.30
C ASN A 167 7.81 -3.89 21.80
N GLU A 168 8.96 -3.36 22.20
CA GLU A 168 10.31 -3.86 21.88
C GLU A 168 10.62 -5.27 22.45
N ALA A 169 9.67 -5.93 23.12
CA ALA A 169 9.94 -7.10 23.95
C ALA A 169 9.62 -8.49 23.35
N ALA A 170 9.15 -8.62 22.11
CA ALA A 170 8.87 -9.94 21.51
C ALA A 170 9.65 -10.18 20.20
N ARG A 171 10.91 -10.60 20.34
CA ARG A 171 11.71 -11.15 19.23
C ARG A 171 11.27 -12.60 18.94
N SER A 172 10.20 -12.75 18.17
CA SER A 172 9.94 -13.94 17.36
C SER A 172 9.00 -13.55 16.22
N PRO A 173 9.29 -13.89 14.95
CA PRO A 173 8.34 -13.67 13.87
C PRO A 173 7.13 -14.58 14.13
N SER A 174 6.04 -14.00 14.66
CA SER A 174 4.74 -14.67 14.59
C SER A 174 4.14 -14.37 13.22
N LEU A 175 4.21 -15.36 12.33
CA LEU A 175 3.32 -15.44 11.18
C LEU A 175 1.92 -15.69 11.74
N THR A 176 1.17 -14.63 12.06
CA THR A 176 -0.24 -14.77 12.42
C THR A 176 -1.02 -15.13 11.15
N LEU A 177 -1.07 -16.43 10.85
CA LEU A 177 -1.98 -17.03 9.90
C LEU A 177 -3.40 -16.79 10.42
N TRP A 178 -4.16 -15.93 9.77
CA TRP A 178 -5.56 -15.73 10.13
C TRP A 178 -6.33 -17.01 9.77
N ARG A 179 -6.81 -17.71 10.80
CA ARG A 179 -7.97 -18.60 10.68
C ARG A 179 -9.18 -17.67 10.57
N ASP A 180 -9.87 -17.72 9.44
CA ASP A 180 -11.12 -17.02 9.20
C ASP A 180 -12.16 -17.30 10.29
N ARG A 181 -12.82 -16.22 10.72
CA ARG A 181 -14.23 -16.20 11.13
C ARG A 181 -14.85 -14.90 10.64
#